data_AF-A0A3D2VTE2-F1
#
_entry.id   AF-A0A3D2VTE2-F1
#
_cell.length_a   1.000
_cell.length_b   1.000
_cell.length_c   1.000
_cell.angle_alpha   90.00
_cell.angle_beta   90.00
_cell.angle_gamma   90.00
#
_symmetry.space_group_name_H-M   'P 1'
#
loop_
_entity.id
_entity.type
_entity.pdbx_description
1 polymer ?
#
loop_
_entity_poly.entity_id
_entity_poly.type
_entity_poly.pdbx_seq_one_letter_code
_entity_poly.pdbx_strand_id
1 'polypeptide(L)'
;WCRDHWAIAGTLPTLRDYFTARPAEALARHALYAGQLPEYLASRARELAEHHAPLAAWDTLADMIWTWLHSPVAAEADSHTVHGSAWRLFRLAQHLGLSGGEIRALTLVDLERLLEPLDALSAPVRGALWQYAYEHHYRDGLINALANNHGRWP
;
A
#
# COMPACT_ATOMS: atom_id res chain seq x y z
N TRP A 1 3.26 17.19 5.32
CA TRP A 1 3.63 16.01 4.53
C TRP A 1 3.71 16.32 3.03
N CYS A 2 2.64 16.51 2.26
CA CYS A 2 2.76 16.79 0.80
C CYS A 2 3.54 18.08 0.46
N ARG A 3 3.40 19.13 1.27
CA ARG A 3 4.18 20.37 1.12
C ARG A 3 5.67 20.17 1.40
N ASP A 4 6.01 19.31 2.35
CA ASP A 4 7.39 19.10 2.79
C ASP A 4 8.11 18.09 1.88
N HIS A 5 7.37 17.11 1.35
CA HIS A 5 7.91 16.01 0.56
C HIS A 5 7.89 16.27 -0.95
N TRP A 6 6.87 16.99 -1.44
CA TRP A 6 6.66 17.23 -2.88
C TRP A 6 6.55 18.71 -3.25
N ALA A 7 6.67 19.62 -2.27
CA ALA A 7 6.52 21.07 -2.48
C ALA A 7 5.19 21.48 -3.14
N ILE A 8 4.12 20.68 -2.99
CA ILE A 8 2.79 20.97 -3.52
C ILE A 8 1.75 21.15 -2.41
N ALA A 9 0.64 21.82 -2.76
CA ALA A 9 -0.47 22.08 -1.83
C ALA A 9 -1.13 20.81 -1.27
N GLY A 10 -0.97 19.66 -1.94
CA GLY A 10 -1.54 18.37 -1.52
C GLY A 10 -3.02 18.19 -1.85
N THR A 11 -3.59 19.05 -2.70
CA THR A 11 -4.96 18.89 -3.22
C THR A 11 -5.00 17.87 -4.35
N LEU A 12 -6.14 17.20 -4.57
CA LEU A 12 -6.28 16.19 -5.63
C LEU A 12 -5.90 16.71 -7.03
N PRO A 13 -6.33 17.92 -7.46
CA PRO A 13 -5.90 18.47 -8.75
C PRO A 13 -4.38 18.67 -8.83
N THR A 14 -3.78 19.26 -7.79
CA THR A 14 -2.32 19.49 -7.77
C THR A 14 -1.50 18.20 -7.76
N LEU A 15 -2.02 17.14 -7.12
CA LEU A 15 -1.41 15.82 -7.12
C LEU A 15 -1.48 15.19 -8.51
N ARG A 16 -2.64 15.29 -9.16
CA ARG A 16 -2.83 14.80 -10.53
C ARG A 16 -1.86 15.51 -11.48
N ASP A 17 -1.82 16.83 -11.45
CA ASP A 17 -0.94 17.62 -12.34
C ASP A 17 0.54 17.27 -12.09
N TYR A 18 0.94 17.12 -10.82
CA TYR A 18 2.30 16.72 -10.44
C TYR A 18 2.69 15.35 -11.03
N PHE A 19 1.82 14.34 -10.89
CA PHE A 19 2.11 12.97 -11.36
C PHE A 19 1.92 12.82 -12.87
N THR A 20 1.05 13.60 -13.49
CA THR A 20 0.95 13.67 -14.97
C THR A 20 2.25 14.21 -15.57
N ALA A 21 2.91 15.17 -14.92
CA ALA A 21 4.21 15.67 -15.34
C ALA A 21 5.39 14.73 -15.00
N ARG A 22 5.18 13.72 -14.15
CA ARG A 22 6.21 12.78 -13.66
C ARG A 22 5.71 11.32 -13.72
N PRO A 23 5.45 10.78 -14.92
CA PRO A 23 4.85 9.46 -15.09
C PRO A 23 5.74 8.33 -14.53
N ALA A 24 7.07 8.45 -14.66
CA ALA A 24 8.00 7.45 -14.15
C ALA A 24 7.96 7.32 -12.62
N GLU A 25 7.92 8.46 -11.91
CA GLU A 25 7.75 8.48 -10.45
C GLU A 25 6.38 7.91 -10.05
N ALA A 26 5.31 8.28 -10.77
CA ALA A 26 3.97 7.79 -10.52
C ALA A 26 3.88 6.26 -10.65
N LEU A 27 4.45 5.70 -11.73
CA LEU A 27 4.49 4.26 -11.98
C LEU A 27 5.29 3.53 -10.90
N ALA A 28 6.48 4.01 -10.55
CA ALA A 28 7.32 3.38 -9.55
C ALA A 28 6.66 3.35 -8.16
N ARG A 29 6.05 4.46 -7.74
CA ARG A 29 5.31 4.53 -6.47
C ARG A 29 4.08 3.64 -6.49
N HIS A 30 3.32 3.62 -7.58
CA HIS A 30 2.16 2.75 -7.70
C HIS A 30 2.55 1.27 -7.58
N ALA A 31 3.56 0.82 -8.32
CA ALA A 31 4.02 -0.56 -8.29
C ALA A 31 4.57 -0.97 -6.91
N LEU A 32 5.29 -0.07 -6.22
CA LEU A 32 5.78 -0.29 -4.86
C LEU A 32 4.63 -0.55 -3.87
N TYR A 33 3.62 0.32 -3.84
CA TYR A 33 2.49 0.18 -2.91
C TYR A 33 1.48 -0.88 -3.33
N ALA A 34 1.45 -1.27 -4.60
CA ALA A 34 0.70 -2.42 -5.08
C ALA A 34 1.32 -3.76 -4.65
N GLY A 35 2.56 -3.77 -4.16
CA GLY A 35 3.26 -4.98 -3.69
C GLY A 35 3.69 -5.92 -4.82
N GLN A 36 3.75 -5.42 -6.07
CA GLN A 36 4.04 -6.22 -7.27
C GLN A 36 5.53 -6.26 -7.62
N LEU A 37 6.37 -5.61 -6.82
CA LEU A 37 7.81 -5.51 -7.07
C LEU A 37 8.61 -6.54 -6.27
N PRO A 38 9.65 -7.15 -6.87
CA PRO A 38 10.63 -7.94 -6.15
C PRO A 38 11.45 -7.05 -5.22
N GLU A 39 12.06 -7.62 -4.17
CA GLU A 39 12.65 -6.85 -3.08
C GLU A 39 13.70 -5.82 -3.54
N TYR A 40 14.50 -6.14 -4.56
CA TYR A 40 15.53 -5.22 -5.06
C TYR A 40 14.91 -3.97 -5.74
N LEU A 41 13.81 -4.14 -6.50
CA LEU A 41 13.08 -3.02 -7.09
C LEU A 41 12.30 -2.25 -6.02
N ALA A 42 11.70 -2.97 -5.06
CA ALA A 42 10.97 -2.35 -3.96
C ALA A 42 11.90 -1.49 -3.08
N SER A 43 13.09 -2.01 -2.75
CA SER A 43 14.10 -1.27 -1.97
C SER A 43 14.60 -0.05 -2.71
N ARG A 44 14.89 -0.17 -4.01
CA ARG A 44 15.32 0.97 -4.85
C ARG A 44 14.22 2.03 -4.99
N ALA A 45 12.96 1.61 -5.13
CA ALA A 45 11.82 2.53 -5.17
C ALA A 45 11.65 3.28 -3.84
N ARG A 46 11.84 2.62 -2.69
CA ARG A 46 11.82 3.27 -1.36
C ARG A 46 12.94 4.29 -1.21
N GLU A 47 14.16 3.93 -1.59
CA GLU A 47 15.33 4.82 -1.54
C GLU A 47 15.09 6.09 -2.36
N LEU A 48 14.62 5.95 -3.60
CA LEU A 48 14.27 7.11 -4.43
C LEU A 48 13.07 7.89 -3.88
N ALA A 49 12.14 7.23 -3.18
CA ALA A 49 10.97 7.89 -2.61
C ALA A 49 11.29 8.69 -1.34
N GLU A 50 12.28 8.27 -0.56
CA GLU A 50 12.76 8.91 0.66
C GLU A 50 13.68 10.09 0.36
N HIS A 51 14.49 9.99 -0.69
CA HIS A 51 15.38 11.06 -1.13
C HIS A 51 14.76 11.91 -2.25
N HIS A 52 15.14 13.19 -2.36
CA HIS A 52 14.79 13.99 -3.55
C HIS A 52 15.62 13.51 -4.75
N ALA A 53 15.14 12.44 -5.39
CA ALA A 53 15.81 11.82 -6.52
C ALA A 53 15.60 12.62 -7.81
N PRO A 54 16.61 12.68 -8.70
CA PRO A 54 16.48 13.31 -10.01
C PRO A 54 15.54 12.51 -10.91
N LEU A 55 14.88 13.19 -11.85
CA LEU A 55 13.92 12.56 -12.80
C LEU A 55 14.53 11.38 -13.56
N ALA A 56 15.78 11.50 -14.02
CA ALA A 56 16.47 10.43 -14.74
C ALA A 56 16.61 9.12 -13.92
N ALA A 57 16.70 9.21 -12.59
CA ALA A 57 16.74 8.03 -11.73
C ALA A 57 15.38 7.32 -11.68
N TRP A 58 14.29 8.09 -11.71
CA TRP A 58 12.94 7.56 -11.83
C TRP A 58 12.68 6.93 -13.19
N ASP A 59 13.15 7.55 -14.28
CA ASP A 59 13.01 6.98 -15.63
C ASP A 59 13.73 5.63 -15.72
N THR A 60 14.96 5.55 -15.22
CA THR A 60 15.73 4.30 -15.17
C THR A 60 15.01 3.23 -14.34
N LEU A 61 14.43 3.60 -13.20
CA LEU A 61 13.65 2.67 -12.37
C LEU A 61 12.35 2.23 -13.07
N ALA A 62 11.67 3.15 -13.76
CA ALA A 62 10.47 2.84 -14.51
C ALA A 62 10.73 1.83 -15.63
N ASP A 63 11.86 1.95 -16.35
CA ASP A 63 12.27 0.97 -17.37
C ASP A 63 12.52 -0.41 -16.76
N MET A 64 13.18 -0.47 -15.60
CA MET A 64 13.41 -1.73 -14.88
C MET A 64 12.10 -2.36 -14.39
N ILE A 65 11.19 -1.55 -13.84
CA ILE A 65 9.86 -2.00 -13.41
C ILE A 65 9.04 -2.47 -14.61
N TRP A 66 9.07 -1.74 -15.73
CA TRP A 66 8.36 -2.10 -16.94
C TRP A 66 8.85 -3.44 -17.49
N THR A 67 10.17 -3.62 -17.56
CA THR A 67 10.81 -4.87 -17.98
C THR A 67 10.42 -6.02 -17.05
N TRP A 68 10.38 -5.79 -15.74
CA TRP A 68 9.91 -6.79 -14.78
C TRP A 68 8.44 -7.15 -15.02
N LEU A 69 7.54 -6.17 -15.06
CA LEU A 69 6.10 -6.39 -15.23
C LEU A 69 5.74 -7.15 -16.51
N HIS A 70 6.57 -7.03 -17.56
CA HIS A 70 6.38 -7.72 -18.84
C HIS A 70 7.27 -8.96 -19.01
N SER A 71 8.03 -9.34 -17.97
CA SER A 71 8.83 -10.55 -17.97
C SER A 71 7.96 -11.76 -17.66
N PRO A 72 8.17 -12.91 -18.34
CA PRO A 72 7.49 -14.16 -18.00
C PRO A 72 7.76 -14.61 -16.55
N VAL A 73 8.93 -14.25 -16.00
CA VAL A 73 9.27 -14.52 -14.59
C VAL A 73 8.37 -13.77 -13.62
N ALA A 74 7.85 -12.59 -13.99
CA ALA A 74 6.90 -11.86 -13.15
C ALA A 74 5.48 -12.47 -13.21
N ALA A 75 5.12 -13.16 -14.29
CA ALA A 75 3.91 -13.95 -14.36
C ALA A 75 4.00 -15.24 -13.52
N GLU A 76 5.22 -15.77 -13.34
CA GLU A 76 5.51 -16.85 -12.39
C GLU A 76 5.76 -16.35 -10.96
N ALA A 77 5.89 -15.03 -10.76
CA ALA A 77 6.15 -14.39 -9.47
C ALA A 77 4.89 -14.24 -8.59
N ASP A 78 4.06 -15.27 -8.55
CA ASP A 78 3.21 -15.57 -7.39
C ASP A 78 4.05 -15.88 -6.12
N SER A 79 5.39 -15.78 -6.22
CA SER A 79 6.31 -15.92 -5.10
C SER A 79 5.95 -14.95 -3.97
N HIS A 80 5.64 -15.52 -2.80
CA HIS A 80 5.37 -14.80 -1.58
C HIS A 80 6.49 -13.79 -1.26
N THR A 81 6.18 -12.50 -1.38
CA THR A 81 7.08 -11.43 -0.94
C THR A 81 6.92 -11.17 0.56
N VAL A 82 7.98 -10.71 1.22
CA VAL A 82 7.93 -10.34 2.65
C VAL A 82 6.91 -9.21 2.88
N HIS A 83 6.89 -8.21 2.00
CA HIS A 83 5.98 -7.07 2.13
C HIS A 83 4.55 -7.38 1.69
N GLY A 84 4.36 -8.36 0.82
CA GLY A 84 3.03 -8.82 0.39
C GLY A 84 2.46 -9.87 1.34
N SER A 85 2.99 -11.09 1.27
CA SER A 85 2.42 -12.26 1.95
C SER A 85 2.74 -12.29 3.44
N ALA A 86 3.98 -12.02 3.85
CA ALA A 86 4.36 -12.16 5.25
C ALA A 86 3.71 -11.10 6.15
N TRP A 87 3.60 -9.85 5.69
CA TRP A 87 2.89 -8.80 6.44
C TRP A 87 1.39 -9.08 6.58
N ARG A 88 0.73 -9.51 5.48
CA ARG A 88 -0.68 -9.90 5.50
C ARG A 88 -0.92 -11.06 6.45
N LEU A 89 -0.07 -12.08 6.40
CA LEU A 89 -0.14 -13.23 7.29
C LEU A 89 0.05 -12.81 8.75
N PHE A 90 1.03 -11.95 9.05
CA PHE A 90 1.26 -11.43 10.40
C PHE A 90 0.03 -10.70 10.94
N ARG A 91 -0.57 -9.81 10.15
CA ARG A 91 -1.78 -9.07 10.54
C ARG A 91 -2.97 -9.99 10.76
N LEU A 92 -3.15 -10.99 9.90
CA LEU A 92 -4.20 -12.00 10.06
C LEU A 92 -3.99 -12.83 11.33
N ALA A 93 -2.75 -13.26 11.59
CA ALA A 93 -2.37 -13.99 12.80
C ALA A 93 -2.73 -13.22 14.07
N GLN A 94 -2.45 -11.91 14.10
CA GLN A 94 -2.82 -11.05 15.22
C GLN A 94 -4.34 -11.00 15.45
N HIS A 95 -5.13 -10.97 14.39
CA HIS A 95 -6.59 -10.95 14.49
C HIS A 95 -7.19 -12.31 14.90
N LEU A 96 -6.55 -13.41 14.48
CA LEU A 96 -6.97 -14.77 14.84
C LEU A 96 -6.41 -15.23 16.21
N GLY A 97 -5.48 -14.47 16.79
CA GLY A 97 -4.81 -14.84 18.04
C GLY A 97 -3.79 -15.99 17.88
N LEU A 98 -3.30 -16.22 16.67
CA LEU A 98 -2.33 -17.29 16.38
C LEU A 98 -0.94 -16.91 16.90
N SER A 99 -0.31 -17.82 17.63
CA SER A 99 1.07 -17.71 18.09
C SER A 99 2.06 -18.04 16.98
N GLY A 100 3.31 -17.56 17.12
CA GLY A 100 4.38 -17.90 16.19
C GLY A 100 4.71 -19.39 16.16
N GLY A 101 4.41 -20.15 17.22
CA GLY A 101 4.57 -21.61 17.25
C GLY A 101 3.57 -22.30 16.35
N GLU A 102 2.30 -21.89 16.41
CA GLU A 102 1.23 -22.40 15.56
C GLU A 102 1.50 -22.09 14.08
N ILE A 103 1.95 -20.87 13.76
CA ILE A 103 2.31 -20.51 12.38
C ILE A 103 3.46 -21.35 11.84
N ARG A 104 4.49 -21.63 12.65
CA ARG A 104 5.61 -22.49 12.21
C ARG A 104 5.22 -23.96 12.00
N ALA A 105 4.11 -24.40 12.59
CA ALA A 105 3.61 -25.76 12.42
C ALA A 105 2.76 -25.93 11.15
N LEU A 106 2.31 -24.83 10.53
CA LEU A 106 1.51 -24.84 9.30
C LEU A 106 2.38 -25.10 8.08
N THR A 107 1.82 -25.81 7.10
CA THR A 107 2.48 -25.99 5.80
C THR A 107 2.31 -24.74 4.93
N LEU A 108 3.12 -24.60 3.87
CA LEU A 108 2.98 -23.48 2.93
C LEU A 108 1.56 -23.41 2.34
N VAL A 109 0.97 -24.57 2.01
CA VAL A 109 -0.40 -24.66 1.50
C VAL A 109 -1.43 -24.15 2.52
N ASP A 110 -1.22 -24.41 3.81
CA ASP A 110 -2.10 -23.90 4.86
C ASP A 110 -1.97 -22.38 5.00
N LEU A 111 -0.76 -21.84 4.86
CA LEU A 111 -0.52 -20.40 4.86
C LEU A 111 -1.15 -19.70 3.64
N GLU A 112 -1.07 -20.31 2.46
CA GLU A 112 -1.74 -19.84 1.25
C GLU A 112 -3.27 -19.81 1.41
N ARG A 113 -3.85 -20.88 1.98
CA ARG A 113 -5.30 -20.95 2.28
C ARG A 113 -5.76 -19.89 3.27
N LEU A 114 -4.90 -19.48 4.21
CA LEU A 114 -5.22 -18.37 5.11
C LEU A 114 -5.24 -17.02 4.37
N LEU A 115 -4.48 -16.88 3.29
CA LEU A 115 -4.42 -15.65 2.51
C LEU A 115 -5.50 -15.57 1.43
N GLU A 116 -5.96 -16.69 0.89
CA GLU A 116 -6.96 -16.78 -0.20
C GLU A 116 -8.23 -15.92 0.05
N PRO A 117 -8.88 -15.90 1.23
CA PRO A 117 -10.05 -15.07 1.47
C PRO A 117 -9.77 -13.57 1.37
N LEU A 118 -8.54 -13.15 1.65
CA LEU A 118 -8.12 -11.75 1.53
C LEU A 118 -7.92 -11.36 0.06
N ASP A 119 -7.55 -12.31 -0.80
CA ASP A 119 -7.42 -12.11 -2.25
C ASP A 119 -8.78 -12.13 -2.96
N ALA A 120 -9.76 -12.83 -2.40
CA ALA A 120 -11.15 -12.83 -2.92
C ALA A 120 -11.82 -11.44 -2.89
N LEU A 121 -11.34 -10.54 -2.03
CA LEU A 121 -11.79 -9.15 -2.03
C LEU A 121 -11.17 -8.40 -3.21
N SER A 122 -11.92 -8.18 -4.28
CA SER A 122 -11.43 -7.41 -5.44
C SER A 122 -10.99 -5.99 -5.06
N ALA A 123 -10.08 -5.39 -5.84
CA ALA A 123 -9.57 -4.04 -5.57
C ALA A 123 -10.69 -2.98 -5.39
N PRO A 124 -11.78 -2.97 -6.18
CA PRO A 124 -12.91 -2.06 -5.95
C PRO A 124 -13.61 -2.29 -4.61
N VAL A 125 -13.81 -3.55 -4.20
CA VAL A 125 -14.46 -3.90 -2.93
C VAL A 125 -13.59 -3.48 -1.75
N ARG A 126 -12.27 -3.73 -1.83
CA ARG A 126 -11.32 -3.27 -0.79
C ARG A 126 -11.30 -1.75 -0.65
N GLY A 127 -11.32 -1.02 -1.76
CA GLY A 127 -11.38 0.43 -1.76
C GLY A 127 -12.66 0.96 -1.09
N ALA A 128 -13.81 0.40 -1.46
CA ALA A 128 -15.10 0.77 -0.87
C ALA A 128 -15.16 0.47 0.64
N LEU A 129 -14.66 -0.69 1.06
CA LEU A 129 -14.62 -1.08 2.47
C LEU A 129 -13.70 -0.16 3.28
N TRP A 130 -12.53 0.18 2.74
CA TRP A 130 -11.60 1.11 3.38
C TRP A 130 -12.22 2.49 3.53
N GLN A 131 -12.90 2.99 2.49
CA GLN A 131 -13.58 4.27 2.57
C GLN A 131 -14.73 4.26 3.57
N TYR A 132 -15.53 3.19 3.62
CA TYR A 132 -16.59 3.06 4.62
C TYR A 132 -16.02 3.06 6.04
N ALA A 133 -14.96 2.29 6.30
CA ALA A 133 -14.30 2.25 7.60
C ALA A 133 -13.71 3.61 7.99
N TYR A 134 -13.09 4.31 7.04
CA TYR A 134 -12.55 5.65 7.22
C TYR A 134 -13.65 6.65 7.57
N GLU A 135 -14.73 6.69 6.79
CA GLU A 135 -15.87 7.58 7.02
C GLU A 135 -16.54 7.29 8.36
N HIS A 136 -16.72 6.02 8.71
CA HIS A 136 -17.27 5.62 10.01
C HIS A 136 -16.42 6.13 11.17
N HIS A 137 -15.09 5.93 11.13
CA HIS A 137 -14.18 6.42 12.15
C HIS A 137 -14.27 7.94 12.35
N TYR A 138 -14.27 8.71 11.26
CA TYR A 138 -14.37 10.17 11.36
C TYR A 138 -15.75 10.66 11.81
N ARG A 139 -16.82 9.99 11.38
CA ARG A 139 -18.18 10.29 11.86
C ARG A 139 -18.29 10.05 13.36
N ASP A 140 -17.79 8.93 13.85
CA ASP A 140 -17.81 8.62 15.27
C ASP A 140 -16.97 9.63 16.06
N GLY A 141 -15.79 10.00 15.56
CA GLY A 141 -14.97 11.05 16.15
C GLY A 141 -15.69 12.40 16.22
N LEU A 142 -16.36 12.81 15.15
CA LEU A 142 -17.11 14.06 15.08
C LEU A 142 -18.33 14.04 16.01
N ILE A 143 -19.11 12.97 16.00
CA ILE A 143 -20.30 12.81 16.85
C ILE A 143 -19.88 12.82 18.32
N ASN A 144 -18.82 12.10 18.69
CA ASN A 144 -18.28 12.13 20.06
C ASN A 144 -17.78 13.52 20.44
N ALA A 145 -17.09 14.23 19.53
CA ALA A 145 -16.65 15.59 19.78
C ALA A 145 -17.83 16.56 19.97
N LEU A 146 -18.90 16.44 19.19
CA LEU A 146 -20.12 17.23 19.32
C LEU A 146 -20.85 16.92 20.62
N ALA A 147 -21.02 15.64 20.97
CA ALA A 147 -21.66 15.21 22.21
C ALA A 147 -20.90 15.72 23.44
N ASN A 148 -19.57 15.67 23.42
CA ASN A 148 -18.72 16.16 24.52
C ASN A 148 -18.68 17.70 24.65
N ASN A 149 -19.05 18.43 23.60
CA ASN A 149 -19.09 19.90 23.60
C ASN A 149 -20.51 20.47 23.65
N HIS A 150 -21.53 19.62 23.62
CA HIS A 150 -22.93 20.03 23.72
C HIS A 150 -23.17 20.65 25.11
N GLY A 151 -23.38 21.97 25.16
CA GLY A 151 -23.54 22.76 26.39
C GLY A 151 -22.31 23.56 26.84
N ARG A 152 -21.21 23.55 26.08
CA ARG A 152 -20.04 24.43 26.32
C ARG A 152 -19.98 25.67 25.43
N TRP A 153 -20.87 25.79 24.46
CA TRP A 153 -21.05 27.03 23.71
C TRP A 153 -22.15 27.89 24.37
N PRO A 154 -21.87 29.18 24.67
CA PRO A 154 -22.86 30.12 25.20
C PRO A 154 -23.94 30.48 24.17
#